data_AF-A0A6G5QEW3-F1
#
_entry.id   AF-A0A6G5QEW3-F1
#
_cell.length_a   1.000
_cell.length_b   1.000
_cell.length_c   1.000
_cell.angle_alpha   90.00
_cell.angle_beta   90.00
_cell.angle_gamma   90.00
#
_symmetry.space_group_name_H-M   'P 1'
#
loop_
_entity.id
_entity.type
_entity.pdbx_description
1 polymer ?
#
loop_
_entity_poly.entity_id
_entity_poly.type
_entity_poly.pdbx_seq_one_letter_code
_entity_poly.pdbx_strand_id
1 'polypeptide(L)'
;MRDLVAQNIKKFVNKNGRLDCGMAFKISDKLGVDIGLVGEIATQLGIKIDACELGQFGKLPIDFGSVLTYKNLQPNIDEKHRITCFDARAVAQGVGMKKIRSTLRDYNIDVKYCQLGCFKEKKGKKMIVKTKTWIENSEGELLFGKGKTEVLEVIAEAGSIVKAAEILGMNYKKCWTHLQILSKNLDEELVVTQKGGGENAGTTLNPRAYELINAYKQLQRDIEDFANKRFKELFLSDQKDRVTNQ
;
A
#
# COMPACT_ATOMS: atom_id res chain seq x y z
N MET A 1 2.08 0.98 37.08
CA MET A 1 2.37 1.07 35.63
C MET A 1 1.11 1.30 34.80
N ARG A 2 0.03 0.52 34.98
CA ARG A 2 -1.25 0.73 34.26
C ARG A 2 -1.79 2.17 34.38
N ASP A 3 -1.73 2.77 35.56
CA ASP A 3 -2.18 4.16 35.77
C ASP A 3 -1.38 5.19 34.95
N LEU A 4 -0.06 4.99 34.83
CA LEU A 4 0.80 5.87 34.06
C LEU A 4 0.50 5.77 32.56
N VAL A 5 0.18 4.56 32.06
CA VAL A 5 -0.31 4.37 30.68
C VAL A 5 -1.66 5.08 30.50
N ALA A 6 -2.59 4.93 31.44
CA ALA A 6 -3.90 5.58 31.39
C ALA A 6 -3.80 7.12 31.37
N GLN A 7 -2.91 7.70 32.18
CA GLN A 7 -2.62 9.13 32.19
C GLN A 7 -2.07 9.62 30.84
N ASN A 8 -1.12 8.89 30.26
CA ASN A 8 -0.57 9.23 28.95
C ASN A 8 -1.64 9.12 27.85
N ILE A 9 -2.46 8.06 27.85
CA ILE A 9 -3.56 7.90 26.89
C ILE A 9 -4.47 9.13 26.94
N LYS A 10 -4.97 9.52 28.13
CA LYS A 10 -5.85 10.69 28.30
C LYS A 10 -5.24 11.99 27.80
N LYS A 11 -3.92 12.17 27.97
CA LYS A 11 -3.19 13.35 27.51
C LYS A 11 -3.10 13.45 25.98
N PHE A 12 -3.07 12.33 25.28
CA PHE A 12 -2.81 12.25 23.85
C PHE A 12 -4.05 11.93 23.02
N VAL A 13 -5.23 12.01 23.62
CA VAL A 13 -6.51 11.89 22.92
C VAL A 13 -6.68 13.06 21.96
N ASN A 14 -7.13 12.77 20.73
CA ASN A 14 -7.44 13.78 19.74
C ASN A 14 -8.76 14.51 20.04
N LYS A 15 -9.07 15.55 19.27
CA LYS A 15 -10.29 16.38 19.42
C LYS A 15 -11.61 15.59 19.40
N ASN A 16 -11.62 14.36 18.89
CA ASN A 16 -12.81 13.52 18.80
C ASN A 16 -12.92 12.53 19.98
N GLY A 17 -12.08 12.65 21.01
CA GLY A 17 -12.08 11.70 22.12
C GLY A 17 -11.46 10.34 21.76
N ARG A 18 -10.61 10.27 20.72
CA ARG A 18 -9.98 9.02 20.25
C ARG A 18 -8.46 9.05 20.34
N LEU A 19 -7.84 7.88 20.39
CA LEU A 19 -6.39 7.74 20.40
C LEU A 19 -5.89 7.27 19.03
N ASP A 20 -5.00 8.04 18.42
CA ASP A 20 -4.41 7.65 17.13
C ASP A 20 -3.46 6.45 17.30
N CYS A 21 -3.52 5.50 16.37
CA CYS A 21 -2.71 4.28 16.42
C CYS A 21 -1.21 4.57 16.56
N GLY A 22 -0.65 5.49 15.78
CA GLY A 22 0.76 5.86 15.89
C GLY A 22 1.12 6.51 17.23
N MET A 23 0.18 7.21 17.86
CA MET A 23 0.39 7.79 19.19
C MET A 23 0.39 6.71 20.28
N ALA A 24 -0.46 5.70 20.15
CA ALA A 24 -0.45 4.54 21.05
C ALA A 24 0.90 3.81 21.03
N PHE A 25 1.52 3.65 19.86
CA PHE A 25 2.88 3.09 19.73
C PHE A 25 3.93 3.97 20.41
N LYS A 26 3.87 5.29 20.19
CA LYS A 26 4.78 6.24 20.89
C LYS A 26 4.64 6.17 22.41
N ILE A 27 3.43 5.96 22.94
CA ILE A 27 3.21 5.77 24.38
C ILE A 27 3.86 4.46 24.84
N SER A 28 3.68 3.38 24.08
CA SER A 28 4.28 2.07 24.33
C SER A 28 5.80 2.16 24.44
N ASP A 29 6.44 2.74 23.43
CA ASP A 29 7.89 2.88 23.33
C ASP A 29 8.44 3.76 24.46
N LYS A 30 7.77 4.90 24.72
CA LYS A 30 8.18 5.84 25.77
C LYS A 30 8.13 5.23 27.17
N LEU A 31 7.16 4.36 27.42
CA LEU A 31 6.94 3.75 28.74
C LEU A 31 7.56 2.35 28.86
N GLY A 32 8.14 1.80 27.78
CA GLY A 32 8.69 0.45 27.75
C GLY A 32 7.65 -0.63 28.05
N VAL A 33 6.39 -0.42 27.66
CA VAL A 33 5.30 -1.37 27.89
C VAL A 33 4.91 -2.11 26.62
N ASP A 34 4.29 -3.27 26.77
CA ASP A 34 3.67 -3.98 25.66
C ASP A 34 2.55 -3.13 25.02
N ILE A 35 2.48 -3.18 23.69
CA ILE A 35 1.52 -2.40 22.92
C ILE A 35 0.08 -2.90 23.10
N GLY A 36 -0.09 -4.19 23.35
CA GLY A 36 -1.39 -4.78 23.68
C GLY A 36 -1.95 -4.21 24.99
N LEU A 37 -1.09 -3.95 25.98
CA LEU A 37 -1.48 -3.29 27.23
C LEU A 37 -2.02 -1.88 27.01
N VAL A 38 -1.42 -1.10 26.11
CA VAL A 38 -1.93 0.24 25.74
C VAL A 38 -3.33 0.13 25.14
N GLY A 39 -3.56 -0.86 24.28
CA GLY A 39 -4.87 -1.15 23.69
C GLY A 39 -5.92 -1.60 24.72
N GLU A 40 -5.53 -2.47 25.66
CA GLU A 40 -6.38 -2.93 26.78
C GLU A 40 -6.86 -1.74 27.62
N ILE A 41 -5.92 -0.88 28.03
CA ILE A 41 -6.21 0.28 28.88
C ILE A 41 -7.05 1.31 28.13
N ALA A 42 -6.77 1.59 26.86
CA ALA A 42 -7.61 2.48 26.05
C ALA A 42 -9.07 1.99 26.01
N THR A 43 -9.26 0.67 25.85
CA THR A 43 -10.58 0.04 25.86
C THR A 43 -11.27 0.18 27.23
N GLN A 44 -10.56 -0.06 28.33
CA GLN A 44 -11.08 0.13 29.70
C GLN A 44 -11.49 1.58 29.98
N LEU A 45 -10.79 2.54 29.38
CA LEU A 45 -11.11 3.97 29.48
C LEU A 45 -12.25 4.41 28.53
N GLY A 46 -12.79 3.51 27.71
CA GLY A 46 -13.80 3.84 26.70
C GLY A 46 -13.26 4.65 25.51
N ILE A 47 -11.94 4.74 25.35
CA ILE A 47 -11.28 5.51 24.29
C ILE A 47 -11.03 4.60 23.09
N LYS A 48 -11.65 4.93 21.95
CA LYS A 48 -11.48 4.16 20.72
C LYS A 48 -10.17 4.53 20.01
N ILE A 49 -9.54 3.53 19.40
CA ILE A 49 -8.39 3.73 18.51
C ILE A 49 -8.86 4.27 17.15
N ASP A 50 -8.16 5.26 16.61
CA ASP A 50 -8.39 5.84 15.28
C ASP A 50 -7.09 5.87 14.46
N ALA A 51 -7.18 6.32 13.21
CA ALA A 51 -6.03 6.57 12.33
C ALA A 51 -5.03 5.40 12.30
N CYS A 52 -5.51 4.19 11.96
CA CYS A 52 -4.66 3.01 11.86
C CYS A 52 -3.52 3.26 10.87
N GLU A 53 -2.26 3.19 11.30
CA GLU A 53 -1.12 3.53 10.44
C GLU A 53 -1.03 2.64 9.19
N LEU A 54 -1.51 1.40 9.28
CA LEU A 54 -1.61 0.43 8.17
C LEU A 54 -2.90 0.58 7.33
N GLY A 55 -3.77 1.55 7.63
CA GLY A 55 -4.93 1.90 6.79
C GLY A 55 -6.18 1.01 6.95
N GLN A 56 -6.27 0.18 7.99
CA GLN A 56 -7.41 -0.74 8.19
C GLN A 56 -8.70 -0.07 8.65
N PHE A 57 -8.59 1.13 9.20
CA PHE A 57 -9.67 2.02 9.60
C PHE A 57 -9.13 3.43 9.84
N GLY A 58 -10.04 4.40 9.95
CA GLY A 58 -9.69 5.82 9.98
C GLY A 58 -9.40 6.35 8.57
N LYS A 59 -9.35 7.68 8.45
CA LYS A 59 -9.03 8.35 7.18
C LYS A 59 -7.59 8.84 7.25
N LEU A 60 -6.72 8.30 6.42
CA LEU A 60 -5.33 8.76 6.28
C LEU A 60 -5.05 9.14 4.83
N PRO A 61 -4.15 10.12 4.58
CA PRO A 61 -3.76 10.50 3.24
C PRO A 61 -3.28 9.30 2.43
N ILE A 62 -3.76 9.19 1.21
CA ILE A 62 -3.40 8.13 0.28
C ILE A 62 -2.18 8.59 -0.50
N ASP A 63 -1.14 7.76 -0.52
CA ASP A 63 0.02 7.87 -1.41
C ASP A 63 0.08 6.65 -2.33
N PHE A 64 1.07 6.58 -3.21
CA PHE A 64 1.33 5.39 -4.02
C PHE A 64 2.27 4.40 -3.34
N GLY A 65 1.95 3.11 -3.47
CA GLY A 65 2.79 1.99 -3.06
C GLY A 65 4.11 1.93 -3.83
N SER A 66 4.96 0.98 -3.45
CA SER A 66 6.22 0.69 -4.15
C SER A 66 6.35 -0.80 -4.40
N VAL A 67 6.87 -1.13 -5.57
CA VAL A 67 7.12 -2.51 -5.95
C VAL A 67 8.19 -3.13 -5.03
N LEU A 68 9.27 -2.40 -4.72
CA LEU A 68 10.28 -2.87 -3.76
C LEU A 68 9.68 -3.11 -2.37
N THR A 69 8.83 -2.20 -1.91
CA THR A 69 8.15 -2.35 -0.62
C THR A 69 7.27 -3.59 -0.62
N TYR A 70 6.54 -3.85 -1.72
CA TYR A 70 5.73 -5.06 -1.87
C TYR A 70 6.59 -6.32 -1.80
N LYS A 71 7.75 -6.34 -2.49
CA LYS A 71 8.70 -7.44 -2.46
C LYS A 71 9.25 -7.70 -1.05
N ASN A 72 9.53 -6.65 -0.28
CA ASN A 72 9.96 -6.79 1.12
C ASN A 72 8.85 -7.33 2.03
N LEU A 73 7.58 -7.08 1.68
CA LEU A 73 6.43 -7.61 2.41
C LEU A 73 6.14 -9.07 2.05
N GLN A 74 6.40 -9.50 0.80
CA GLN A 74 6.03 -10.83 0.27
C GLN A 74 6.37 -12.02 1.19
N PRO A 75 7.56 -12.11 1.82
CA PRO A 75 7.88 -13.24 2.70
C PRO A 75 6.94 -13.42 3.90
N ASN A 76 6.23 -12.36 4.30
CA ASN A 76 5.33 -12.36 5.46
C ASN A 76 3.85 -12.41 5.07
N ILE A 77 3.54 -12.55 3.78
CA ILE A 77 2.17 -12.60 3.28
C ILE A 77 1.71 -14.06 3.19
N ASP A 78 0.57 -14.37 3.80
CA ASP A 78 -0.01 -15.71 3.77
C ASP A 78 -0.73 -16.03 2.44
N GLU A 79 -1.15 -17.28 2.28
CA GLU A 79 -1.81 -17.79 1.07
C GLU A 79 -3.15 -17.11 0.75
N LYS A 80 -3.76 -16.43 1.72
CA LYS A 80 -5.00 -15.64 1.55
C LYS A 80 -4.72 -14.17 1.27
N HIS A 81 -3.46 -13.83 0.99
CA HIS A 81 -2.99 -12.47 0.73
C HIS A 81 -3.11 -11.53 1.94
N ARG A 82 -2.76 -12.04 3.13
CA ARG A 82 -2.85 -11.31 4.39
C ARG A 82 -1.50 -11.24 5.11
N ILE A 83 -1.26 -10.15 5.84
CA ILE A 83 -0.06 -9.93 6.65
C ILE A 83 -0.45 -9.55 8.09
N THR A 84 0.37 -9.87 9.09
CA THR A 84 0.08 -9.39 10.46
C THR A 84 0.42 -7.91 10.62
N CYS A 85 -0.22 -7.23 11.59
CA CYS A 85 0.17 -5.86 11.96
C CYS A 85 1.63 -5.76 12.39
N PHE A 86 2.15 -6.81 13.06
CA PHE A 86 3.53 -6.88 13.52
C PHE A 86 4.49 -6.93 12.32
N ASP A 87 4.30 -7.88 11.40
CA ASP A 87 5.20 -8.07 10.26
C ASP A 87 5.21 -6.85 9.34
N ALA A 88 4.03 -6.28 9.07
CA ALA A 88 3.91 -5.07 8.26
C ALA A 88 4.66 -3.86 8.88
N ARG A 89 4.66 -3.77 10.22
CA ARG A 89 5.41 -2.73 10.94
C ARG A 89 6.91 -3.00 10.98
N ALA A 90 7.32 -4.27 11.11
CA ALA A 90 8.74 -4.64 11.10
C ALA A 90 9.40 -4.20 9.78
N VAL A 91 8.75 -4.45 8.64
CA VAL A 91 9.24 -4.02 7.31
C VAL A 91 9.27 -2.49 7.16
N ALA A 92 8.52 -1.75 7.96
CA ALA A 92 8.47 -0.30 7.86
C ALA A 92 9.70 0.41 8.41
N GLN A 93 10.51 -0.26 9.24
CA GLN A 93 11.77 0.25 9.74
C GLN A 93 12.73 0.41 8.55
N GLY A 94 12.79 1.62 7.97
CA GLY A 94 13.60 1.96 6.80
C GLY A 94 12.83 2.46 5.57
N VAL A 95 11.50 2.27 5.53
CA VAL A 95 10.64 2.72 4.41
C VAL A 95 9.61 3.76 4.84
N GLY A 96 9.07 3.61 6.07
CA GLY A 96 8.05 4.49 6.63
C GLY A 96 6.60 4.01 6.41
N MET A 97 5.75 4.31 7.40
CA MET A 97 4.35 3.84 7.46
C MET A 97 3.48 4.26 6.28
N LYS A 98 3.69 5.47 5.74
CA LYS A 98 2.90 6.00 4.61
C LYS A 98 3.04 5.11 3.36
N LYS A 99 4.25 4.65 3.07
CA LYS A 99 4.56 3.80 1.92
C LYS A 99 4.09 2.36 2.13
N ILE A 100 4.24 1.82 3.33
CA ILE A 100 3.70 0.50 3.71
C ILE A 100 2.18 0.48 3.52
N ARG A 101 1.46 1.43 4.13
CA ARG A 101 0.00 1.55 3.99
C ARG A 101 -0.45 1.58 2.54
N SER A 102 0.22 2.41 1.74
CA SER A 102 -0.13 2.59 0.33
C SER A 102 0.15 1.32 -0.47
N THR A 103 1.25 0.63 -0.18
CA THR A 103 1.60 -0.65 -0.79
C THR A 103 0.60 -1.75 -0.43
N LEU A 104 0.20 -1.86 0.85
CA LEU A 104 -0.81 -2.83 1.27
C LEU A 104 -2.13 -2.62 0.53
N ARG A 105 -2.55 -1.36 0.34
CA ARG A 105 -3.76 -1.03 -0.43
C ARG A 105 -3.61 -1.39 -1.91
N ASP A 106 -2.57 -0.89 -2.58
CA ASP A 106 -2.38 -1.02 -4.03
C ASP A 106 -2.22 -2.49 -4.45
N TYR A 107 -1.64 -3.32 -3.57
CA TYR A 107 -1.49 -4.76 -3.79
C TYR A 107 -2.64 -5.59 -3.21
N ASN A 108 -3.69 -4.96 -2.66
CA ASN A 108 -4.85 -5.64 -2.06
C ASN A 108 -4.46 -6.68 -0.98
N ILE A 109 -3.55 -6.29 -0.08
CA ILE A 109 -3.09 -7.10 1.05
C ILE A 109 -3.86 -6.70 2.30
N ASP A 110 -4.58 -7.66 2.88
CA ASP A 110 -5.31 -7.43 4.13
C ASP A 110 -4.39 -7.54 5.35
N VAL A 111 -4.65 -6.74 6.38
CA VAL A 111 -3.92 -6.85 7.66
C VAL A 111 -4.76 -7.66 8.65
N LYS A 112 -4.16 -8.72 9.21
CA LYS A 112 -4.70 -9.50 10.32
C LYS A 112 -3.99 -9.17 11.63
N TYR A 113 -4.63 -9.49 12.75
CA TYR A 113 -4.10 -9.36 14.11
C TYR A 113 -3.53 -7.97 14.43
N CYS A 114 -4.40 -7.06 14.86
CA CYS A 114 -3.97 -5.76 15.34
C CYS A 114 -3.21 -5.89 16.68
N GLN A 115 -1.99 -5.32 16.75
CA GLN A 115 -1.18 -5.32 17.97
C GLN A 115 -1.81 -4.54 19.14
N LEU A 116 -2.67 -3.56 18.85
CA LEU A 116 -3.47 -2.84 19.86
C LEU A 116 -4.74 -3.60 20.28
N GLY A 117 -4.96 -4.81 19.77
CA GLY A 117 -6.15 -5.61 20.09
C GLY A 117 -7.46 -5.14 19.44
N CYS A 118 -7.43 -4.17 18.51
CA CYS A 118 -8.65 -3.62 17.89
C CYS A 118 -9.44 -4.64 17.06
N PHE A 119 -8.77 -5.66 16.52
CA PHE A 119 -9.36 -6.76 15.78
C PHE A 119 -8.35 -7.92 15.71
N LYS A 120 -8.85 -9.16 15.68
CA LYS A 120 -8.02 -10.36 15.44
C LYS A 120 -8.11 -10.76 13.97
N GLU A 121 -9.30 -11.10 13.51
CA GLU A 121 -9.62 -11.25 12.10
C GLU A 121 -10.93 -10.51 11.84
N LYS A 122 -10.94 -9.53 10.93
CA LYS A 122 -12.20 -9.04 10.39
C LYS A 122 -12.77 -10.16 9.52
N LYS A 123 -14.04 -10.54 9.71
CA LYS A 123 -14.76 -11.27 8.65
C LYS A 123 -14.64 -10.43 7.39
N GLY A 124 -13.97 -10.97 6.38
CA GLY A 124 -13.81 -10.29 5.09
C GLY A 124 -15.20 -9.90 4.55
N LYS A 125 -15.26 -8.83 3.76
CA LYS A 125 -16.51 -8.50 3.05
C LYS A 125 -16.89 -9.71 2.20
N LYS A 126 -18.16 -10.11 2.26
CA LYS A 126 -18.69 -11.25 1.46
C LYS A 126 -18.40 -11.06 -0.03
N MET A 127 -18.39 -9.82 -0.49
CA MET A 127 -18.09 -9.45 -1.86
C MET A 127 -17.19 -8.21 -1.89
N ILE A 128 -16.23 -8.22 -2.80
CA ILE A 128 -15.32 -7.11 -3.11
C ILE A 128 -15.24 -6.95 -4.63
N VAL A 129 -15.21 -5.71 -5.11
CA VAL A 129 -14.91 -5.44 -6.52
C VAL A 129 -13.39 -5.33 -6.69
N LYS A 130 -12.88 -5.92 -7.77
CA LYS A 130 -11.49 -5.78 -8.19
C LYS A 130 -11.48 -5.33 -9.64
N THR A 131 -10.73 -4.30 -9.95
CA THR A 131 -10.57 -3.78 -11.31
C THR A 131 -9.15 -3.96 -11.80
N LYS A 132 -9.00 -4.23 -13.08
CA LYS A 132 -7.71 -4.20 -13.78
C LYS A 132 -7.86 -3.26 -14.95
N THR A 133 -6.94 -2.32 -15.08
CA THR A 133 -6.90 -1.35 -16.17
C THR A 133 -5.64 -1.62 -16.99
N TRP A 134 -5.75 -1.51 -18.30
CA TRP A 134 -4.62 -1.51 -19.21
C TRP A 134 -4.89 -0.61 -20.40
N ILE A 135 -3.82 -0.19 -21.08
CA ILE A 135 -3.85 0.70 -22.24
C ILE A 135 -3.13 -0.02 -23.37
N GLU A 136 -3.78 -0.12 -24.52
CA GLU A 136 -3.23 -0.68 -25.76
C GLU A 136 -3.22 0.39 -26.85
N ASN A 137 -2.34 0.24 -27.84
CA ASN A 137 -2.41 1.02 -29.07
C ASN A 137 -3.47 0.43 -30.03
N SER A 138 -3.67 1.07 -31.19
CA SER A 138 -4.58 0.58 -32.23
C SER A 138 -4.20 -0.77 -32.84
N GLU A 139 -2.95 -1.20 -32.67
CA GLU A 139 -2.42 -2.48 -33.14
C GLU A 139 -2.58 -3.61 -32.10
N GLY A 140 -3.13 -3.30 -30.92
CA GLY A 140 -3.29 -4.25 -29.81
C GLY A 140 -2.01 -4.47 -28.98
N GLU A 141 -0.97 -3.66 -29.17
CA GLU A 141 0.22 -3.69 -28.32
C GLU A 141 -0.10 -3.08 -26.96
N LEU A 142 0.06 -3.87 -25.89
CA LEU A 142 -0.06 -3.39 -24.51
C LEU A 142 1.01 -2.32 -24.23
N LEU A 143 0.60 -1.10 -23.89
CA LEU A 143 1.48 0.00 -23.51
C LEU A 143 1.58 0.10 -21.99
N PHE A 144 0.45 0.30 -21.32
CA PHE A 144 0.41 0.39 -19.86
C PHE A 144 -0.47 -0.71 -19.28
N GLY A 145 -0.03 -1.22 -18.14
CA GLY A 145 -0.63 -2.33 -17.43
C GLY A 145 0.28 -2.68 -16.26
N LYS A 146 -0.16 -3.57 -15.36
CA LYS A 146 0.61 -3.90 -14.15
C LYS A 146 2.08 -4.24 -14.46
N GLY A 147 2.33 -5.13 -15.42
CA GLY A 147 3.70 -5.59 -15.71
C GLY A 147 4.65 -4.53 -16.27
N LYS A 148 4.26 -3.80 -17.33
CA LYS A 148 5.15 -2.80 -17.95
C LYS A 148 5.37 -1.59 -17.05
N THR A 149 4.34 -1.20 -16.29
CA THR A 149 4.46 -0.10 -15.32
C THR A 149 5.36 -0.52 -14.16
N GLU A 150 5.24 -1.75 -13.64
CA GLU A 150 6.14 -2.28 -12.59
C GLU A 150 7.61 -2.29 -13.05
N VAL A 151 7.90 -2.55 -14.33
CA VAL A 151 9.26 -2.43 -14.88
C VAL A 151 9.79 -1.01 -14.74
N LEU A 152 9.02 0.00 -15.18
CA LEU A 152 9.43 1.39 -15.07
C LEU A 152 9.60 1.81 -13.60
N GLU A 153 8.67 1.45 -12.73
CA GLU A 153 8.73 1.76 -11.30
C GLU A 153 9.98 1.15 -10.63
N VAL A 154 10.29 -0.12 -10.91
CA VAL A 154 11.48 -0.75 -10.32
C VAL A 154 12.76 -0.17 -10.91
N ILE A 155 12.80 0.20 -12.19
CA ILE A 155 13.97 0.91 -12.74
C ILE A 155 14.17 2.26 -12.05
N ALA A 156 13.08 3.01 -11.83
CA ALA A 156 13.13 4.28 -11.11
C ALA A 156 13.65 4.12 -9.67
N GLU A 157 13.24 3.05 -8.98
CA GLU A 157 13.64 2.80 -7.60
C GLU A 157 15.05 2.16 -7.48
N ALA A 158 15.42 1.25 -8.38
CA ALA A 158 16.65 0.46 -8.30
C ALA A 158 17.83 1.03 -9.10
N GLY A 159 17.58 1.96 -10.03
CA GLY A 159 18.59 2.59 -10.88
C GLY A 159 19.26 1.64 -11.90
N SER A 160 18.66 0.49 -12.18
CA SER A 160 19.25 -0.53 -13.05
C SER A 160 18.19 -1.46 -13.66
N ILE A 161 18.27 -1.67 -14.97
CA ILE A 161 17.43 -2.61 -15.71
C ILE A 161 17.69 -4.06 -15.28
N VAL A 162 18.96 -4.39 -15.00
CA VAL A 162 19.37 -5.74 -14.56
C VAL A 162 18.75 -6.04 -13.20
N LYS A 163 18.93 -5.13 -12.22
CA LYS A 163 18.30 -5.27 -10.90
C LYS A 163 16.78 -5.32 -11.02
N ALA A 164 16.18 -4.52 -11.89
CA ALA A 164 14.74 -4.54 -12.10
C ALA A 164 14.24 -5.90 -12.61
N ALA A 165 14.96 -6.49 -13.57
CA ALA A 165 14.64 -7.83 -14.06
C ALA A 165 14.72 -8.89 -12.95
N GLU A 166 15.78 -8.85 -12.13
CA GLU A 166 15.96 -9.74 -10.97
C GLU A 166 14.83 -9.59 -9.95
N ILE A 167 14.53 -8.37 -9.52
CA ILE A 167 13.47 -8.06 -8.55
C ILE A 167 12.11 -8.55 -9.05
N LEU A 168 11.84 -8.36 -10.34
CA LEU A 168 10.57 -8.77 -10.96
C LEU A 168 10.53 -10.26 -11.33
N GLY A 169 11.62 -11.01 -11.14
CA GLY A 169 11.69 -12.43 -11.48
C GLY A 169 11.54 -12.69 -12.98
N MET A 170 12.02 -11.76 -13.81
CA MET A 170 12.02 -11.90 -15.26
C MET A 170 13.44 -11.82 -15.84
N ASN A 171 13.64 -12.34 -17.05
CA ASN A 171 14.93 -12.18 -17.71
C ASN A 171 15.12 -10.74 -18.23
N TYR A 172 16.39 -10.34 -18.34
CA TYR A 172 16.78 -9.02 -18.84
C TYR A 172 16.13 -8.69 -20.19
N LYS A 173 16.12 -9.66 -21.12
CA LYS A 173 15.55 -9.48 -22.47
C LYS A 173 14.08 -9.06 -22.40
N LYS A 174 13.27 -9.68 -21.53
CA LYS A 174 11.85 -9.35 -21.36
C LYS A 174 11.65 -7.95 -20.78
N CYS A 175 12.46 -7.59 -19.79
CA CYS A 175 12.47 -6.24 -19.21
C CYS A 175 12.79 -5.18 -20.29
N TRP A 176 13.86 -5.42 -21.06
CA TRP A 176 14.26 -4.57 -22.19
C TRP A 176 13.18 -4.48 -23.28
N THR A 177 12.55 -5.60 -23.66
CA THR A 177 11.45 -5.61 -24.63
C THR A 177 10.27 -4.77 -24.17
N HIS A 178 9.96 -4.72 -22.86
CA HIS A 178 8.90 -3.84 -22.35
C HIS A 178 9.23 -2.37 -22.54
N LEU A 179 10.49 -1.97 -22.31
CA LEU A 179 10.95 -0.60 -22.58
C LEU A 179 10.90 -0.27 -24.07
N GLN A 180 11.37 -1.17 -24.93
CA GLN A 180 11.37 -0.94 -26.39
C GLN A 180 9.97 -0.75 -26.96
N ILE A 181 9.00 -1.57 -26.54
CA ILE A 181 7.60 -1.42 -26.97
C ILE A 181 7.07 -0.04 -26.57
N LEU A 182 7.32 0.37 -25.33
CA LEU A 182 6.90 1.68 -24.84
C LEU A 182 7.56 2.83 -25.60
N SER A 183 8.89 2.82 -25.72
CA SER A 183 9.62 3.88 -26.42
C SER A 183 9.20 4.01 -27.88
N LYS A 184 9.01 2.89 -28.59
CA LYS A 184 8.52 2.87 -29.98
C LYS A 184 7.14 3.51 -30.09
N ASN A 185 6.22 3.17 -29.19
CA ASN A 185 4.84 3.65 -29.24
C ASN A 185 4.67 5.10 -28.79
N LEU A 186 5.64 5.62 -28.03
CA LEU A 186 5.64 6.99 -27.53
C LEU A 186 6.54 7.93 -28.34
N ASP A 187 7.26 7.38 -29.33
CA ASP A 187 8.29 8.07 -30.12
C ASP A 187 9.32 8.81 -29.25
N GLU A 188 9.69 8.21 -28.11
CA GLU A 188 10.58 8.82 -27.11
C GLU A 188 11.33 7.76 -26.29
N GLU A 189 12.61 8.00 -25.98
CA GLU A 189 13.37 7.14 -25.05
C GLU A 189 12.98 7.38 -23.59
N LEU A 190 12.44 6.35 -22.92
CA LEU A 190 12.02 6.45 -21.52
C LEU A 190 13.16 6.31 -20.49
N VAL A 191 14.34 5.88 -20.91
CA VAL A 191 15.48 5.58 -20.04
C VAL A 191 16.73 6.32 -20.48
N VAL A 192 17.47 6.87 -19.53
CA VAL A 192 18.79 7.47 -19.73
C VAL A 192 19.83 6.56 -19.10
N THR A 193 20.86 6.19 -19.86
CA THR A 193 21.94 5.34 -19.35
C THR A 193 23.23 6.14 -19.25
N GLN A 194 23.81 6.24 -18.05
CA GLN A 194 25.16 6.80 -17.87
C GLN A 194 26.19 5.68 -17.82
N LYS A 195 27.14 5.70 -18.76
CA LYS A 195 28.26 4.75 -18.82
C LYS A 195 29.38 5.19 -17.87
N GLY A 196 29.83 4.31 -16.96
CA GLY A 196 30.93 4.57 -16.02
C GLY A 196 30.87 3.65 -14.79
N GLY A 197 31.87 3.72 -13.90
CA GLY A 197 31.97 2.92 -12.66
C GLY A 197 31.87 3.75 -11.38
N GLY A 198 31.08 4.84 -11.38
CA GLY A 198 30.88 5.73 -10.22
C GLY A 198 29.46 5.67 -9.65
N GLU A 199 29.18 6.45 -8.61
CA GLU A 199 27.86 6.51 -7.94
C GLU A 199 26.70 6.89 -8.87
N ASN A 200 26.98 7.57 -9.99
CA ASN A 200 25.99 7.96 -11.01
C ASN A 200 25.89 6.96 -12.17
N ALA A 201 26.60 5.83 -12.12
CA ALA A 201 26.50 4.78 -13.12
C ALA A 201 25.18 4.02 -12.97
N GLY A 202 24.44 3.87 -14.07
CA GLY A 202 23.18 3.14 -14.05
C GLY A 202 22.20 3.59 -15.12
N THR A 203 20.96 3.13 -14.95
CA THR A 203 19.82 3.48 -15.79
C THR A 203 18.81 4.25 -14.94
N THR A 204 18.53 5.50 -15.34
CA THR A 204 17.47 6.31 -14.74
C THR A 204 16.34 6.50 -15.73
N LEU A 205 15.13 6.77 -15.23
CA LEU A 205 14.04 7.19 -16.07
C LEU A 205 14.20 8.66 -16.47
N ASN A 206 13.75 9.01 -17.68
CA ASN A 206 13.62 10.41 -18.07
C ASN A 206 12.37 11.06 -17.40
N PRO A 207 12.23 12.40 -17.43
CA PRO A 207 11.06 13.08 -16.84
C PRO A 207 9.73 12.59 -17.39
N ARG A 208 9.65 12.33 -18.71
CA ARG A 208 8.43 11.86 -19.37
C ARG A 208 7.95 10.51 -18.83
N ALA A 209 8.88 9.58 -18.57
CA ALA A 209 8.55 8.27 -18.03
C ALA A 209 7.93 8.39 -16.62
N TYR A 210 8.41 9.32 -15.79
CA TYR A 210 7.78 9.61 -14.50
C TYR A 210 6.36 10.18 -14.65
N GLU A 211 6.14 11.10 -15.59
CA GLU A 211 4.80 11.62 -15.87
C GLU A 211 3.84 10.51 -16.28
N LEU A 212 4.27 9.61 -17.17
CA LEU A 212 3.46 8.50 -17.67
C LEU A 212 3.11 7.50 -16.58
N ILE A 213 4.07 7.13 -15.71
CA ILE A 213 3.81 6.29 -14.54
C ILE A 213 2.76 6.95 -13.64
N ASN A 214 2.92 8.23 -13.32
CA ASN A 214 2.00 8.95 -12.45
C ASN A 214 0.60 9.06 -13.07
N ALA A 215 0.50 9.36 -14.38
CA ALA A 215 -0.75 9.43 -15.10
C ALA A 215 -1.49 8.08 -15.09
N TYR A 216 -0.77 6.98 -15.35
CA TYR A 216 -1.35 5.64 -15.31
C TYR A 216 -1.84 5.26 -13.90
N LYS A 217 -1.04 5.54 -12.85
CA LYS A 217 -1.43 5.24 -11.46
C LYS A 217 -2.64 6.07 -11.02
N GLN A 218 -2.72 7.33 -11.45
CA GLN A 218 -3.89 8.17 -11.23
C GLN A 218 -5.13 7.60 -11.91
N LEU A 219 -5.03 7.24 -13.20
CA LEU A 219 -6.12 6.61 -13.94
C LEU A 219 -6.62 5.32 -13.27
N GLN A 220 -5.69 4.45 -12.86
CA GLN A 220 -6.05 3.20 -12.17
C GLN A 220 -6.83 3.48 -10.88
N ARG A 221 -6.37 4.46 -10.09
CA ARG A 221 -7.03 4.86 -8.86
C ARG A 221 -8.44 5.41 -9.10
N ASP A 222 -8.61 6.27 -10.11
CA ASP A 222 -9.91 6.86 -10.44
C ASP A 222 -10.92 5.79 -10.86
N ILE A 223 -10.48 4.80 -11.64
CA ILE A 223 -11.30 3.64 -12.03
C ILE A 223 -11.66 2.78 -10.81
N GLU A 224 -10.69 2.49 -9.94
CA GLU A 224 -10.92 1.74 -8.70
C GLU A 224 -11.92 2.45 -7.78
N ASP A 225 -11.78 3.77 -7.60
CA ASP A 225 -12.66 4.57 -6.77
C ASP A 225 -14.09 4.62 -7.34
N PHE A 226 -14.23 4.80 -8.65
CA PHE A 226 -15.52 4.74 -9.33
C PHE A 226 -16.17 3.36 -9.21
N ALA A 227 -15.42 2.29 -9.49
CA ALA A 227 -15.93 0.92 -9.38
C ALA A 227 -16.33 0.57 -7.95
N ASN A 228 -15.55 0.97 -6.94
CA ASN A 228 -15.88 0.80 -5.53
C ASN A 228 -17.14 1.54 -5.13
N LYS A 229 -17.37 2.75 -5.67
CA LYS A 229 -18.60 3.51 -5.45
C LYS A 229 -19.80 2.80 -6.06
N ARG A 230 -19.73 2.44 -7.36
CA ARG A 230 -20.82 1.73 -8.06
C ARG A 230 -21.11 0.37 -7.43
N PHE A 231 -20.09 -0.35 -7.00
CA PHE A 231 -20.24 -1.62 -6.30
C PHE A 231 -21.04 -1.47 -5.00
N LYS A 232 -20.77 -0.44 -4.20
CA LYS A 232 -21.57 -0.15 -2.99
C LYS A 232 -23.03 0.15 -3.34
N GLU A 233 -23.25 0.97 -4.36
CA GLU A 233 -24.59 1.40 -4.80
C GLU A 233 -25.43 0.25 -5.37
N LEU A 234 -24.81 -0.74 -6.01
CA LEU A 234 -25.52 -1.83 -6.69
C LEU A 234 -25.60 -3.10 -5.85
N PHE A 235 -24.64 -3.36 -4.97
CA PHE A 235 -24.53 -4.63 -4.25
C PHE A 235 -24.66 -4.52 -2.73
N LEU A 236 -24.51 -3.32 -2.14
CA LEU A 236 -24.49 -3.14 -0.67
C LEU A 236 -25.56 -2.18 -0.12
N SER A 237 -26.24 -1.42 -0.97
CA SER A 237 -27.30 -0.45 -0.61
C SER A 237 -28.61 -1.12 -0.15
N ASP A 238 -28.92 -2.34 -0.60
CA ASP A 238 -30.14 -3.11 -0.28
C ASP A 238 -30.12 -3.88 1.05
N GLN A 239 -29.06 -3.77 1.85
CA GLN A 239 -28.89 -4.57 3.08
C GLN A 239 -29.55 -3.98 4.34
N LYS A 240 -30.14 -2.77 4.27
CA LYS A 240 -30.83 -2.16 5.42
C LYS A 240 -32.31 -2.53 5.55
N ASP A 241 -32.98 -2.94 4.47
CA ASP A 241 -34.43 -3.20 4.48
C ASP A 241 -34.82 -4.68 4.61
N ARG A 242 -33.85 -5.60 4.69
CA ARG A 242 -34.11 -7.05 4.75
C ARG A 242 -33.98 -7.69 6.14
N VAL A 243 -33.61 -6.93 7.17
CA VAL A 243 -33.41 -7.45 8.55
C VAL A 243 -34.59 -7.10 9.48
N THR A 244 -35.56 -6.30 9.02
CA THR A 244 -36.73 -5.91 9.83
C THR A 244 -38.00 -6.74 9.56
N ASN A 245 -37.96 -7.70 8.63
CA ASN A 245 -39.07 -8.62 8.34
C ASN A 245 -38.58 -10.06 8.28
N GLN A 246 -38.21 -10.62 9.45
CA GLN A 246 -38.20 -12.06 9.71
C GLN A 246 -38.43 -12.29 11.21
#